data_AF-A0A7G1KPU6-F1
#
_entry.id   AF-A0A7G1KPU6-F1
#
_cell.length_a   1.000
_cell.length_b   1.000
_cell.length_c   1.000
_cell.angle_alpha   90.00
_cell.angle_beta   90.00
_cell.angle_gamma   90.00
#
_symmetry.space_group_name_H-M   'P 1'
#
loop_
_entity.id
_entity.type
_entity.pdbx_description
1 polymer ?
#
loop_
_entity_poly.entity_id
_entity_poly.type
_entity_poly.pdbx_seq_one_letter_code
_entity_poly.pdbx_strand_id
1 'polypeptide(L)'
;MYLQVDSDHLSSIGTRLGVNATAMMESMLAAAPSAVPFPPGLDDVSLLITQVLAPYAESVFGVTAQGIELGATGAVTLPVVGQSYSGSDILSGEAVQAKGAAIGP
;
A
#
# COMPACT_ATOMS: atom_id res chain seq x y z
N MET A 1 5.38 20.46 -18.75
CA MET A 1 6.07 19.29 -18.17
C MET A 1 5.90 18.15 -19.15
N TYR A 2 6.99 17.66 -19.74
CA TYR A 2 6.95 16.43 -20.54
C TYR A 2 7.16 15.26 -19.59
N LEU A 3 6.23 14.31 -19.59
CA LEU A 3 6.26 13.15 -18.70
C LEU A 3 6.90 12.00 -19.48
N GLN A 4 8.18 11.76 -19.23
CA GLN A 4 8.90 10.65 -19.85
C GLN A 4 8.54 9.37 -19.08
N VAL A 5 7.63 8.57 -19.64
CA VAL A 5 7.22 7.28 -19.09
C VAL A 5 7.97 6.18 -19.84
N ASP A 6 8.82 5.45 -19.11
CA ASP A 6 9.37 4.20 -19.59
C ASP A 6 8.45 3.06 -19.12
N SER A 7 7.86 2.33 -20.08
CA SER A 7 6.91 1.25 -19.80
C SER A 7 7.53 0.11 -18.98
N ASP A 8 8.83 -0.13 -19.12
CA ASP A 8 9.53 -1.20 -18.42
C ASP A 8 9.71 -0.86 -16.93
N HIS A 9 9.86 0.42 -16.62
CA HIS A 9 9.92 0.88 -15.23
C HIS A 9 8.60 0.64 -14.49
N LEU A 10 7.45 0.80 -15.14
CA LEU A 10 6.14 0.57 -14.50
C LEU A 10 5.94 -0.91 -14.13
N SER A 11 6.39 -1.83 -14.98
CA SER A 11 6.37 -3.27 -14.69
C SER A 11 7.31 -3.64 -13.53
N SER A 12 8.51 -3.06 -13.50
CA SER A 12 9.49 -3.23 -12.42
C SER A 12 8.97 -2.70 -11.08
N ILE A 13 8.34 -1.52 -11.08
CA ILE A 13 7.71 -0.94 -9.89
C ILE A 13 6.55 -1.81 -9.41
N GLY A 14 5.69 -2.29 -10.32
CA GLY A 14 4.60 -3.19 -9.97
C GLY A 14 5.09 -4.49 -9.31
N THR A 15 6.15 -5.09 -9.86
CA THR A 15 6.77 -6.28 -9.28
C THR A 15 7.28 -6.02 -7.86
N ARG A 16 7.98 -4.90 -7.64
CA ARG A 16 8.50 -4.53 -6.31
C ARG A 16 7.37 -4.25 -5.31
N LEU A 17 6.29 -3.61 -5.74
CA LEU A 17 5.10 -3.40 -4.91
C LEU A 17 4.48 -4.73 -4.48
N GLY A 18 4.37 -5.69 -5.40
CA GLY A 18 3.87 -7.04 -5.09
C GLY A 18 4.73 -7.76 -4.05
N VAL A 19 6.06 -7.78 -4.24
CA VAL A 19 6.99 -8.39 -3.28
C VAL A 19 6.92 -7.73 -1.90
N ASN A 20 6.88 -6.40 -1.87
CA ASN A 20 6.78 -5.66 -0.61
C ASN A 20 5.43 -5.89 0.09
N ALA A 21 4.33 -5.97 -0.65
CA ALA A 21 3.00 -6.27 -0.10
C ALA A 21 2.99 -7.65 0.60
N THR A 22 3.60 -8.66 -0.01
CA THR A 22 3.75 -9.99 0.60
C THR A 22 4.59 -9.93 1.89
N ALA A 23 5.75 -9.26 1.85
CA ALA A 23 6.61 -9.12 3.02
C ALA A 23 5.91 -8.37 4.18
N MET A 24 5.14 -7.33 3.86
CA MET A 24 4.33 -6.60 4.84
C MET A 24 3.23 -7.48 5.43
N MET A 25 2.56 -8.32 4.62
CA MET A 25 1.58 -9.28 5.12
C MET A 25 2.20 -10.29 6.08
N GLU A 26 3.36 -10.86 5.73
CA GLU A 26 4.08 -11.81 6.59
C GLU A 26 4.48 -11.19 7.93
N SER A 27 5.06 -9.98 7.90
CA SER A 27 5.46 -9.27 9.13
C SER A 27 4.25 -8.89 10.00
N MET A 28 3.13 -8.50 9.39
CA MET A 28 1.88 -8.24 10.09
C MET A 28 1.36 -9.49 10.80
N LEU A 29 1.30 -10.61 10.09
CA LEU A 29 0.84 -11.89 10.65
C LEU A 29 1.73 -12.38 11.79
N ALA A 30 3.03 -12.12 11.73
CA ALA A 30 3.96 -12.44 12.80
C ALA A 30 3.79 -11.53 14.04
N ALA A 31 3.45 -10.26 13.85
CA ALA A 31 3.35 -9.26 14.93
C ALA A 31 1.97 -9.21 15.62
N ALA A 32 0.89 -9.54 14.90
CA ALA A 32 -0.48 -9.41 15.41
C ALA A 32 -0.76 -10.15 16.73
N PRO A 33 -0.30 -11.41 16.94
CA PRO A 33 -0.62 -12.16 18.15
C PRO A 33 -0.03 -11.57 19.44
N SER A 34 1.06 -10.81 19.35
CA SER A 34 1.76 -10.24 20.50
C SER A 34 1.53 -8.74 20.69
N ALA A 35 0.71 -8.13 19.83
CA ALA A 35 0.49 -6.68 19.83
C ALA A 35 -0.30 -6.17 21.05
N VAL A 36 -1.13 -7.04 21.65
CA VAL A 36 -1.91 -6.70 22.84
C VAL A 36 -1.40 -7.53 24.02
N PRO A 37 -0.55 -6.96 24.90
CA PRO A 37 -0.05 -7.68 26.05
C PRO A 37 -1.16 -7.93 27.08
N PHE A 38 -0.98 -8.99 27.86
CA PHE A 38 -1.78 -9.21 29.06
C PHE A 38 -1.45 -8.17 30.14
N PRO A 39 -2.42 -7.83 31.01
CA PRO A 39 -2.18 -6.96 32.15
C PRO A 39 -1.08 -7.54 33.06
N PRO A 40 -0.09 -6.73 33.49
CA PRO A 40 0.96 -7.17 34.41
C PRO A 40 0.47 -7.33 35.85
N GLY A 41 -0.73 -6.82 36.16
CA GLY A 41 -1.36 -6.86 37.48
C GLY A 41 -2.89 -6.84 37.37
N LEU A 42 -3.55 -6.98 38.52
CA LEU A 42 -5.01 -6.92 38.67
C LEU A 42 -5.50 -5.55 39.15
N ASP A 43 -4.60 -4.56 39.24
CA ASP A 43 -4.99 -3.19 39.52
C ASP A 43 -5.68 -2.54 38.31
N ASP A 44 -6.48 -1.51 38.58
CA ASP A 44 -7.29 -0.83 37.56
C ASP A 44 -6.43 -0.25 36.42
N VAL A 45 -5.19 0.18 36.70
CA VAL A 45 -4.29 0.75 35.68
C VAL A 45 -3.74 -0.35 34.77
N SER A 46 -3.35 -1.49 35.32
CA SER A 46 -2.91 -2.65 34.54
C SER A 46 -4.00 -3.17 33.60
N LEU A 47 -5.26 -3.20 34.05
CA LEU A 47 -6.39 -3.66 33.24
C LEU A 47 -6.69 -2.72 32.05
N LEU A 48 -6.39 -1.42 32.18
CA LEU A 48 -6.56 -0.45 31.10
C LEU A 48 -5.61 -0.70 29.92
N ILE A 49 -4.47 -1.36 30.12
CA ILE A 49 -3.48 -1.61 29.07
C ILE A 49 -4.11 -2.36 27.89
N THR A 50 -4.80 -3.46 28.16
CA THR A 50 -5.47 -4.26 27.12
C THR A 50 -6.61 -3.46 26.48
N GLN A 51 -7.36 -2.67 27.26
CA GLN A 51 -8.46 -1.84 26.74
C GLN A 51 -7.99 -0.74 25.79
N VAL A 52 -6.80 -0.19 26.01
CA VAL A 52 -6.22 0.86 25.15
C VAL A 52 -5.48 0.26 23.96
N LEU A 53 -4.69 -0.81 24.18
CA LEU A 53 -3.84 -1.37 23.13
C LEU A 53 -4.61 -2.24 22.13
N ALA A 54 -5.71 -2.89 22.54
CA ALA A 54 -6.53 -3.68 21.60
C ALA A 54 -7.08 -2.85 20.43
N PRO A 55 -7.81 -1.73 20.64
CA PRO A 55 -8.32 -0.93 19.54
C PRO A 55 -7.19 -0.26 18.74
N TYR A 56 -6.07 0.07 19.38
CA TYR A 56 -4.91 0.60 18.67
C TYR A 56 -4.29 -0.45 17.73
N ALA A 57 -4.09 -1.68 18.21
CA ALA A 57 -3.59 -2.78 17.40
C ALA A 57 -4.55 -3.09 16.23
N GLU A 58 -5.86 -3.14 16.49
CA GLU A 58 -6.87 -3.31 15.45
C GLU A 58 -6.79 -2.22 14.38
N SER A 59 -6.67 -0.95 14.79
CA SER A 59 -6.52 0.17 13.85
C SER A 59 -5.23 0.07 13.02
N VAL A 60 -4.10 -0.22 13.66
CA VAL A 60 -2.80 -0.32 12.96
C VAL A 60 -2.82 -1.46 11.96
N PHE A 61 -3.27 -2.64 12.35
CA PHE A 61 -3.31 -3.80 11.46
C PHE A 61 -4.40 -3.69 10.40
N GLY A 62 -5.55 -3.08 10.71
CA GLY A 62 -6.59 -2.79 9.72
C GLY A 62 -6.10 -1.86 8.62
N VAL A 63 -5.47 -0.73 8.98
CA VAL A 63 -4.90 0.21 8.01
C VAL A 63 -3.74 -0.43 7.23
N THR A 64 -2.91 -1.24 7.90
CA THR A 64 -1.81 -1.96 7.24
C THR A 64 -2.35 -2.96 6.20
N ALA A 65 -3.38 -3.73 6.55
CA ALA A 65 -4.03 -4.66 5.63
C ALA A 65 -4.63 -3.94 4.41
N GLN A 66 -5.30 -2.80 4.62
CA GLN A 66 -5.80 -1.96 3.53
C GLN A 66 -4.66 -1.45 2.63
N GLY A 67 -3.55 -1.00 3.22
CA GLY A 67 -2.38 -0.56 2.47
C GLY A 67 -1.76 -1.67 1.62
N ILE A 68 -1.70 -2.90 2.15
CA ILE A 68 -1.26 -4.10 1.42
C ILE A 68 -2.17 -4.38 0.23
N GLU A 69 -3.50 -4.35 0.42
CA GLU A 69 -4.47 -4.56 -0.65
C GLU A 69 -4.34 -3.51 -1.77
N LEU A 70 -4.22 -2.22 -1.40
CA LEU A 70 -4.01 -1.13 -2.35
C LEU A 70 -2.68 -1.30 -3.10
N GLY A 71 -1.61 -1.70 -2.40
CA GLY A 71 -0.32 -2.00 -3.00
C GLY A 71 -0.38 -3.16 -4.00
N ALA A 72 -1.08 -4.25 -3.66
CA ALA A 72 -1.28 -5.39 -4.55
C ALA A 72 -2.13 -5.02 -5.78
N THR A 73 -3.18 -4.22 -5.59
CA THR A 73 -4.01 -3.70 -6.69
C THR A 73 -3.18 -2.81 -7.62
N GLY A 74 -2.36 -1.91 -7.05
CA GLY A 74 -1.43 -1.08 -7.81
C GLY A 74 -0.40 -1.92 -8.58
N ALA A 75 0.14 -2.97 -7.96
CA ALA A 75 1.10 -3.87 -8.59
C ALA A 75 0.54 -4.56 -9.84
N VAL A 76 -0.74 -4.96 -9.83
CA VAL A 76 -1.42 -5.57 -10.98
C VAL A 76 -1.76 -4.52 -12.06
N THR A 77 -2.09 -3.30 -11.64
CA THR A 77 -2.54 -2.24 -12.56
C THR A 77 -1.38 -1.59 -13.32
N LEU A 78 -0.21 -1.42 -12.70
CA LEU A 78 0.94 -0.74 -13.28
C LEU A 78 1.47 -1.35 -14.60
N PRO A 79 1.58 -2.69 -14.76
CA PRO A 79 1.95 -3.30 -16.03
C PRO A 79 0.94 -3.02 -17.15
N VAL A 80 -0.36 -3.02 -16.85
CA VAL A 80 -1.42 -2.71 -17.82
C VAL A 80 -1.33 -1.26 -18.29
N VAL A 81 -1.02 -0.34 -17.36
CA VAL A 81 -0.74 1.06 -17.70
C VAL A 81 0.52 1.17 -18.57
N GLY A 82 1.60 0.45 -18.24
CA GLY A 82 2.81 0.39 -19.06
C GLY A 82 2.57 -0.12 -20.48
N GLN A 83 1.77 -1.18 -20.64
CA GLN A 83 1.36 -1.70 -21.96
C GLN A 83 0.50 -0.70 -22.73
N SER A 84 -0.37 0.05 -22.03
CA SER A 84 -1.17 1.10 -22.68
C SER A 84 -0.27 2.20 -23.22
N TYR A 85 0.73 2.65 -22.45
CA TYR A 85 1.73 3.63 -22.92
C TYR A 85 2.55 3.09 -24.11
N SER A 86 3.00 1.83 -24.08
CA SER A 86 3.77 1.28 -25.21
C SER A 86 2.91 1.00 -26.46
N GLY A 87 1.62 0.70 -26.29
CA GLY A 87 0.69 0.40 -27.39
C GLY A 87 0.10 1.63 -28.08
N SER A 88 -0.35 2.64 -27.31
CA SER A 88 -0.98 3.83 -27.89
C SER A 88 0.03 4.87 -28.39
N ASP A 89 1.19 5.02 -27.73
CA ASP A 89 2.21 6.01 -28.11
C ASP A 89 3.03 5.57 -29.34
N ILE A 90 3.16 4.26 -29.59
CA ILE A 90 3.79 3.72 -30.81
C ILE A 90 2.88 3.89 -32.05
N LEU A 91 1.56 3.80 -31.89
CA LEU A 91 0.61 3.85 -33.01
C LEU A 91 0.13 5.27 -33.36
N SER A 92 0.28 6.22 -32.44
CA SER A 92 -0.04 7.63 -32.66
C SER A 92 0.80 8.42 -31.67
N GLY A 93 1.81 9.17 -32.14
CA GLY A 93 2.66 10.01 -31.30
C GLY A 93 1.90 11.18 -30.65
N GLU A 94 0.84 10.88 -29.89
CA GLU A 94 0.05 11.82 -29.14
C GLU A 94 0.72 12.03 -27.78
N ALA A 95 1.27 13.23 -27.63
CA ALA A 95 1.76 13.71 -26.36
C ALA A 95 0.65 13.62 -25.29
N VAL A 96 0.80 12.68 -24.36
CA VAL A 96 -0.11 12.53 -23.21
C VAL A 96 0.04 13.77 -22.33
N GLN A 97 -0.92 14.71 -22.43
CA GLN A 97 -0.98 15.86 -21.54
C GLN A 97 -1.37 15.39 -20.14
N ALA A 98 -0.48 15.62 -19.17
CA ALA A 98 -0.78 15.40 -17.77
C ALA A 98 -1.99 16.24 -17.33
N LYS A 99 -3.13 15.60 -17.04
CA LYS A 99 -4.23 16.25 -16.32
C LYS A 99 -3.88 16.29 -14.84
N GLY A 100 -3.32 17.41 -14.40
CA GLY A 100 -3.27 17.73 -12.97
C GLY A 100 -4.69 17.91 -12.44
N ALA A 101 -5.13 17.05 -11.52
CA ALA A 101 -6.30 17.35 -10.71
C ALA A 101 -5.92 18.52 -9.80
N ALA A 102 -6.57 19.67 -9.99
CA ALA A 102 -6.42 20.80 -9.09
C ALA A 102 -6.92 20.37 -7.70
N ILE A 103 -6.00 20.22 -6.76
CA ILE A 103 -6.36 20.28 -5.34
C ILE A 103 -6.53 21.77 -5.07
N GLY A 104 -7.77 22.24 -5.15
CA GLY A 104 -8.17 23.59 -4.77
C GLY A 104 -8.01 23.80 -3.26
N PRO A 105 -7.94 25.08 -2.82
CA PRO A 105 -7.58 25.48 -1.46
C PRO A 105 -8.49 24.91 -0.36
#